data_AF-A0A2D7QQJ5-F1
#
_entry.id   AF-A0A2D7QQJ5-F1
#
_cell.length_a   1.000
_cell.length_b   1.000
_cell.length_c   1.000
_cell.angle_alpha   90.00
_cell.angle_beta   90.00
_cell.angle_gamma   90.00
#
_symmetry.space_group_name_H-M   'P 1'
#
loop_
_entity.id
_entity.type
_entity.pdbx_description
1 polymer ?
#
loop_
_entity_poly.entity_id
_entity_poly.type
_entity_poly.pdbx_seq_one_letter_code
_entity_poly.pdbx_strand_id
1 'polypeptide(L)'
;MQWCLVGESLRHSVHESGKHGYGGVWGGKKASFHHNLLAHHDSRNPRLGEYASSYALSDLVDLRNNVIYNWQGNSCYGGEGMNVNIVNNYYKAGPATTKHRETIIAIRNRIETWDPLYNIWGKFYINGNVLIESERATNDNWNYGVQFDSQWRHISNTEKQNLRLKSPLETGIVTTHTAKEAYQKVLQFVGASLKRDSVDQRIIHDVTTGAATYTDGGNGSTNGFIDTQDAVGG
;
A
#
# COMPACT_ATOMS: atom_id res chain seq x y z
N MET A 1 -13.24 2.72 2.36
CA MET A 1 -13.12 2.55 0.90
C MET A 1 -13.10 1.07 0.57
N GLN A 2 -13.95 0.60 -0.34
CA GLN A 2 -13.96 -0.80 -0.74
C GLN A 2 -14.26 -0.99 -2.23
N TRP A 3 -13.71 -2.06 -2.81
CA TRP A 3 -13.92 -2.44 -4.21
C TRP A 3 -13.54 -1.34 -5.23
N CYS A 4 -12.58 -0.49 -4.88
CA CYS A 4 -12.07 0.58 -5.76
C CYS A 4 -10.80 0.14 -6.51
N LEU A 5 -10.74 0.46 -7.80
CA LEU A 5 -9.52 0.34 -8.61
C LEU A 5 -8.83 1.70 -8.55
N VAL A 6 -7.60 1.71 -8.05
CA VAL A 6 -6.73 2.89 -7.98
C VAL A 6 -5.51 2.54 -8.81
N GLY A 7 -5.43 3.12 -10.00
CA GLY A 7 -4.46 2.73 -11.02
C GLY A 7 -3.72 3.93 -11.58
N GLU A 8 -2.48 3.68 -12.01
CA GLU A 8 -1.75 4.51 -12.99
C GLU A 8 -1.72 6.01 -12.65
N SER A 9 -1.10 6.36 -11.52
CA SER A 9 -0.89 7.78 -11.22
C SER A 9 0.15 8.39 -12.14
N LEU A 10 -0.13 9.59 -12.66
CA LEU A 10 0.82 10.30 -13.51
C LEU A 10 2.11 10.63 -12.76
N ARG A 11 3.25 10.22 -13.31
CA ARG A 11 4.53 10.26 -12.61
C ARG A 11 5.37 11.49 -12.96
N HIS A 12 5.70 11.72 -14.22
CA HIS A 12 6.36 12.94 -14.70
C HIS A 12 5.36 13.86 -15.40
N SER A 13 4.38 14.34 -14.64
CA SER A 13 3.40 15.31 -15.12
C SER A 13 3.76 16.72 -14.67
N VAL A 14 2.77 17.54 -14.34
CA VAL A 14 2.91 18.98 -14.06
C VAL A 14 3.38 19.31 -12.63
N HIS A 15 3.80 18.32 -11.84
CA HIS A 15 4.15 18.55 -10.44
C HIS A 15 5.51 19.25 -10.33
N GLU A 16 5.54 20.43 -9.71
CA GLU A 16 6.73 21.30 -9.61
C GLU A 16 7.95 20.61 -8.99
N SER A 17 7.73 19.71 -8.03
CA SER A 17 8.80 18.94 -7.36
C SER A 17 9.29 17.71 -8.15
N GLY A 18 8.87 17.53 -9.40
CA GLY A 18 9.24 16.40 -10.25
C GLY A 18 8.36 15.16 -10.05
N LYS A 19 8.98 13.97 -9.96
CA LYS A 19 8.26 12.68 -9.99
C LYS A 19 7.21 12.57 -8.88
N HIS A 20 5.94 12.35 -9.23
CA HIS A 20 4.82 12.30 -8.28
C HIS A 20 3.76 11.23 -8.63
N GLY A 21 4.19 10.03 -9.00
CA GLY A 21 3.28 8.91 -9.26
C GLY A 21 2.78 8.25 -7.97
N TYR A 22 1.89 8.90 -7.21
CA TYR A 22 1.47 8.43 -5.88
C TYR A 22 0.04 7.88 -5.84
N GLY A 23 -0.16 6.73 -5.19
CA GLY A 23 -1.47 6.07 -5.07
C GLY A 23 -2.41 6.77 -4.07
N GLY A 24 -1.97 6.94 -2.82
CA GLY A 24 -2.78 7.66 -1.83
C GLY A 24 -2.22 7.69 -0.41
N VAL A 25 -2.65 8.71 0.35
CA VAL A 25 -2.45 8.76 1.81
C VAL A 25 -3.73 8.28 2.47
N TRP A 26 -3.66 7.16 3.19
CA TRP A 26 -4.80 6.52 3.82
C TRP A 26 -4.69 6.66 5.34
N GLY A 27 -5.71 7.27 5.93
CA GLY A 27 -5.75 7.64 7.34
C GLY A 27 -7.19 7.93 7.78
N GLY A 28 -7.36 8.26 9.05
CA GLY A 28 -8.65 8.69 9.61
C GLY A 28 -9.24 7.73 10.63
N LYS A 29 -10.22 8.28 11.36
CA LYS A 29 -10.83 7.64 12.52
C LYS A 29 -11.77 6.51 12.14
N LYS A 30 -11.45 5.29 12.57
CA LYS A 30 -12.24 4.06 12.30
C LYS A 30 -12.46 3.87 10.79
N ALA A 31 -11.42 4.10 10.01
CA ALA A 31 -11.44 3.98 8.57
C ALA A 31 -11.03 2.56 8.13
N SER A 32 -11.82 1.95 7.26
CA SER A 32 -11.48 0.65 6.65
C SER A 32 -11.28 0.80 5.15
N PHE A 33 -10.18 0.24 4.68
CA PHE A 33 -9.79 0.16 3.27
C PHE A 33 -9.64 -1.30 2.93
N HIS A 34 -10.63 -1.86 2.22
CA HIS A 34 -10.63 -3.30 1.94
C HIS A 34 -11.08 -3.67 0.54
N HIS A 35 -10.50 -4.75 0.00
CA HIS A 35 -10.84 -5.26 -1.33
C HIS A 35 -10.63 -4.23 -2.46
N ASN A 36 -9.64 -3.34 -2.30
CA ASN A 36 -9.23 -2.41 -3.35
C ASN A 36 -8.03 -2.97 -4.13
N LEU A 37 -7.83 -2.48 -5.34
CA LEU A 37 -6.64 -2.70 -6.16
C LEU A 37 -5.85 -1.39 -6.23
N LEU A 38 -4.58 -1.42 -5.82
CA LEU A 38 -3.61 -0.37 -6.12
C LEU A 38 -2.62 -0.92 -7.13
N ALA A 39 -2.52 -0.29 -8.30
CA ALA A 39 -1.69 -0.79 -9.39
C ALA A 39 -0.91 0.34 -10.05
N HIS A 40 0.37 0.09 -10.35
CA HIS A 40 1.19 0.99 -11.16
C HIS A 40 1.40 2.39 -10.55
N HIS A 41 1.65 2.47 -9.24
CA HIS A 41 2.11 3.71 -8.60
C HIS A 41 3.56 3.60 -8.14
N ASP A 42 4.33 4.67 -8.33
CA ASP A 42 5.70 4.77 -7.82
C ASP A 42 5.72 4.62 -6.29
N SER A 43 4.91 5.40 -5.58
CA SER A 43 4.89 5.41 -4.11
C SER A 43 3.48 5.61 -3.57
N ARG A 44 3.37 5.63 -2.24
CA ARG A 44 2.11 5.75 -1.49
C ARG A 44 1.12 4.66 -1.89
N ASN A 45 1.50 3.40 -1.67
CA ASN A 45 0.75 2.22 -2.10
C ASN A 45 -0.04 1.43 -1.00
N PRO A 46 -0.59 2.02 0.08
CA PRO A 46 -0.74 3.44 0.43
C PRO A 46 0.41 3.98 1.30
N ARG A 47 0.43 5.30 1.52
CA ARG A 47 1.07 5.85 2.73
C ARG A 47 0.04 5.83 3.84
N LEU A 48 0.34 5.20 4.96
CA LEU A 48 -0.46 5.35 6.17
C LEU A 48 -0.08 6.67 6.83
N GLY A 49 -1.06 7.54 7.04
CA GLY A 49 -0.83 8.80 7.72
C GLY A 49 -2.07 9.65 7.81
N GLU A 50 -2.17 10.37 8.90
CA GLU A 50 -3.07 11.50 9.07
C GLU A 50 -2.29 12.71 9.59
N TYR A 51 -2.85 13.90 9.43
CA TYR A 51 -2.31 15.06 10.12
C TYR A 51 -2.57 14.89 11.62
N ALA A 52 -1.59 15.24 12.45
CA ALA A 52 -1.69 15.19 13.90
C ALA A 52 -2.86 16.08 14.37
N SER A 53 -4.00 15.46 14.64
CA SER A 53 -5.24 16.10 15.09
C SER A 53 -5.67 15.51 16.43
N SER A 54 -6.83 15.93 16.97
CA SER A 54 -7.40 15.37 18.20
C SER A 54 -7.69 13.86 18.15
N TYR A 55 -7.63 13.26 16.96
CA TYR A 55 -7.86 11.84 16.76
C TYR A 55 -6.58 11.01 16.61
N ALA A 56 -5.44 11.67 16.38
CA ALA A 56 -4.17 10.98 16.31
C ALA A 56 -3.96 10.20 17.61
N LEU A 57 -3.54 8.93 17.52
CA LEU A 57 -3.49 7.93 18.62
C LEU A 57 -4.81 7.24 18.99
N SER A 58 -5.96 7.70 18.49
CA SER A 58 -7.27 7.01 18.58
C SER A 58 -7.75 6.44 17.24
N ASP A 59 -7.03 6.74 16.17
CA ASP A 59 -7.37 6.38 14.81
C ASP A 59 -7.06 4.91 14.56
N LEU A 60 -8.14 4.14 14.35
CA LEU A 60 -8.08 2.80 13.78
C LEU A 60 -8.13 2.91 12.26
N VAL A 61 -7.06 2.47 11.60
CA VAL A 61 -7.04 2.23 10.16
C VAL A 61 -6.95 0.72 9.90
N ASP A 62 -7.93 0.19 9.19
CA ASP A 62 -7.97 -1.20 8.78
C ASP A 62 -7.64 -1.34 7.30
N LEU A 63 -6.44 -1.82 6.99
CA LEU A 63 -5.98 -2.16 5.65
C LEU A 63 -6.11 -3.67 5.44
N ARG A 64 -7.17 -4.12 4.76
CA ARG A 64 -7.52 -5.54 4.71
C ARG A 64 -7.86 -6.03 3.31
N ASN A 65 -7.36 -7.19 2.90
CA ASN A 65 -7.77 -7.83 1.64
C ASN A 65 -7.59 -6.96 0.39
N ASN A 66 -6.64 -6.02 0.38
CA ASN A 66 -6.31 -5.25 -0.81
C ASN A 66 -5.28 -6.00 -1.67
N VAL A 67 -5.25 -5.70 -2.95
CA VAL A 67 -4.21 -6.13 -3.89
C VAL A 67 -3.31 -4.94 -4.19
N ILE A 68 -2.01 -5.12 -4.02
CA ILE A 68 -0.99 -4.09 -4.28
C ILE A 68 -0.05 -4.63 -5.35
N TYR A 69 0.03 -3.92 -6.48
CA TYR A 69 0.73 -4.38 -7.68
C TYR A 69 1.69 -3.31 -8.25
N ASN A 70 2.86 -3.76 -8.67
CA ASN A 70 3.83 -2.99 -9.47
C ASN A 70 4.25 -1.64 -8.88
N TRP A 71 4.59 -1.61 -7.59
CA TRP A 71 5.17 -0.43 -6.94
C TRP A 71 6.65 -0.27 -7.27
N GLN A 72 7.23 0.94 -7.16
CA GLN A 72 8.69 1.14 -7.28
C GLN A 72 9.36 1.54 -5.96
N GLY A 73 8.75 2.46 -5.22
CA GLY A 73 9.11 2.84 -3.87
C GLY A 73 8.68 1.78 -2.86
N ASN A 74 7.92 2.17 -1.84
CA ASN A 74 7.36 1.23 -0.88
C ASN A 74 5.97 0.75 -1.33
N SER A 75 5.68 -0.52 -1.08
CA SER A 75 4.34 -1.11 -1.14
C SER A 75 3.41 -0.52 -0.09
N CYS A 76 3.91 -0.14 1.08
CA CYS A 76 3.18 0.66 2.08
C CYS A 76 4.19 1.27 3.05
N TYR A 77 3.91 2.46 3.60
CA TYR A 77 4.81 3.09 4.58
C TYR A 77 4.10 4.11 5.47
N GLY A 78 4.73 4.46 6.59
CA GLY A 78 4.20 5.45 7.54
C GLY A 78 3.66 4.84 8.83
N GLY A 79 2.50 5.30 9.27
CA GLY A 79 1.85 4.84 10.50
C GLY A 79 2.35 5.54 11.77
N GLU A 80 2.94 6.74 11.62
CA GLU A 80 3.37 7.57 12.75
C GLU A 80 2.19 7.83 13.71
N GLY A 81 2.26 7.37 14.97
CA GLY A 81 1.21 7.56 15.96
C GLY A 81 -0.15 6.91 15.66
N MET A 82 -0.24 5.96 14.74
CA MET A 82 -1.52 5.36 14.32
C MET A 82 -1.79 4.01 14.99
N ASN A 83 -3.06 3.58 15.08
CA ASN A 83 -3.41 2.20 15.37
C ASN A 83 -3.88 1.50 14.08
N VAL A 84 -3.18 0.46 13.64
CA VAL A 84 -3.35 -0.08 12.28
C VAL A 84 -3.54 -1.59 12.31
N ASN A 85 -4.53 -2.08 11.57
CA ASN A 85 -4.60 -3.46 11.13
C ASN A 85 -4.10 -3.57 9.68
N ILE A 86 -3.20 -4.50 9.38
CA ILE A 86 -2.77 -4.87 8.02
C ILE A 86 -2.99 -6.36 7.85
N VAL A 87 -4.11 -6.74 7.26
CA VAL A 87 -4.63 -8.11 7.31
C VAL A 87 -4.92 -8.67 5.93
N ASN A 88 -4.34 -9.83 5.62
CA ASN A 88 -4.67 -10.61 4.43
C ASN A 88 -4.62 -9.81 3.10
N ASN A 89 -3.71 -8.85 2.98
CA ASN A 89 -3.45 -8.17 1.72
C ASN A 89 -2.55 -9.04 0.83
N TYR A 90 -2.66 -8.84 -0.48
CA TYR A 90 -1.92 -9.59 -1.49
C TYR A 90 -0.98 -8.64 -2.25
N TYR A 91 0.32 -8.91 -2.16
CA TYR A 91 1.37 -8.11 -2.76
C TYR A 91 2.01 -8.91 -3.90
N LYS A 92 2.06 -8.29 -5.08
CA LYS A 92 2.68 -8.87 -6.27
C LYS A 92 3.59 -7.85 -6.94
N ALA A 93 4.87 -8.17 -7.02
CA ALA A 93 5.83 -7.32 -7.73
C ALA A 93 5.48 -7.30 -9.23
N GLY A 94 5.70 -6.14 -9.86
CA GLY A 94 5.63 -6.01 -11.32
C GLY A 94 6.95 -5.53 -11.90
N PRO A 95 7.00 -5.22 -13.21
CA PRO A 95 8.21 -4.77 -13.89
C PRO A 95 8.90 -3.54 -13.25
N ALA A 96 8.13 -2.62 -12.64
CA ALA A 96 8.67 -1.43 -11.97
C ALA A 96 9.24 -1.73 -10.56
N THR A 97 8.90 -2.88 -9.97
CA THR A 97 9.30 -3.26 -8.62
C THR A 97 10.71 -3.82 -8.59
N THR A 98 11.70 -2.93 -8.45
CA THR A 98 13.13 -3.30 -8.39
C THR A 98 13.67 -3.41 -6.96
N LYS A 99 12.92 -2.94 -5.96
CA LYS A 99 13.30 -2.92 -4.55
C LYS A 99 12.07 -3.12 -3.66
N HIS A 100 12.31 -3.36 -2.36
CA HIS A 100 11.26 -3.51 -1.35
C HIS A 100 10.24 -4.62 -1.68
N ARG A 101 10.65 -5.65 -2.43
CA ARG A 101 9.79 -6.78 -2.85
C ARG A 101 9.25 -7.59 -1.69
N GLU A 102 9.93 -7.56 -0.55
CA GLU A 102 9.53 -8.29 0.65
C GLU A 102 8.87 -7.39 1.70
N THR A 103 8.69 -6.09 1.42
CA THR A 103 8.12 -5.15 2.39
C THR A 103 6.60 -5.24 2.37
N ILE A 104 5.98 -5.49 3.51
CA ILE A 104 4.54 -5.26 3.77
C ILE A 104 4.33 -3.80 4.15
N ILE A 105 5.18 -3.26 5.04
CA ILE A 105 5.16 -1.87 5.48
C ILE A 105 6.56 -1.40 5.89
N ALA A 106 6.90 -0.16 5.53
CA ALA A 106 8.04 0.58 6.09
C ALA A 106 7.55 1.57 7.16
N ILE A 107 7.71 1.23 8.43
CA ILE A 107 7.22 2.02 9.57
C ILE A 107 8.08 3.27 9.79
N ARG A 108 7.43 4.37 10.18
CA ARG A 108 8.07 5.66 10.51
C ARG A 108 7.67 6.18 11.89
N ASN A 109 8.45 7.16 12.37
CA ASN A 109 8.17 7.99 13.54
C ASN A 109 8.56 9.45 13.23
N ARG A 110 8.08 10.41 14.02
CA ARG A 110 8.37 11.85 13.90
C ARG A 110 9.56 12.24 14.78
N ILE A 111 10.45 13.09 14.23
CA ILE A 111 11.65 13.61 14.93
C ILE A 111 11.53 15.08 15.31
N GLU A 112 10.60 15.77 14.69
CA GLU A 112 10.40 17.18 14.87
C GLU A 112 9.72 17.40 16.23
N THR A 113 10.41 18.04 17.17
CA THR A 113 9.91 18.27 18.54
C THR A 113 8.66 19.15 18.60
N TRP A 114 8.35 19.87 17.52
CA TRP A 114 7.13 20.65 17.37
C TRP A 114 5.94 19.83 16.86
N ASP A 115 6.18 18.64 16.31
CA ASP A 115 5.10 17.76 15.81
C ASP A 115 4.37 17.16 17.02
N PRO A 116 3.03 17.21 17.09
CA PRO A 116 2.29 16.61 18.19
C PRO A 116 2.48 15.09 18.31
N LEU A 117 2.96 14.43 17.25
CA LEU A 117 3.33 13.01 17.21
C LEU A 117 4.82 12.77 17.43
N TYR A 118 5.58 13.77 17.89
CA TYR A 118 7.00 13.66 18.20
C TYR A 118 7.29 12.45 19.08
N ASN A 119 8.13 11.55 18.56
CA ASN A 119 8.54 10.32 19.23
C ASN A 119 7.38 9.39 19.64
N ILE A 120 6.21 9.51 18.99
CA ILE A 120 5.07 8.64 19.24
C ILE A 120 4.95 7.58 18.14
N TRP A 121 5.29 6.35 18.51
CA TRP A 121 5.18 5.20 17.64
C TRP A 121 3.73 4.72 17.46
N GLY A 122 3.39 4.29 16.24
CA GLY A 122 2.15 3.57 15.99
C GLY A 122 2.11 2.16 16.58
N LYS A 123 0.91 1.58 16.62
CA LYS A 123 0.63 0.19 17.02
C LYS A 123 0.02 -0.57 15.86
N PHE A 124 0.51 -1.77 15.59
CA PHE A 124 0.17 -2.51 14.38
C PHE A 124 -0.23 -3.95 14.70
N TYR A 125 -1.34 -4.40 14.16
CA TYR A 125 -1.64 -5.82 13.98
C TYR A 125 -1.40 -6.19 12.52
N ILE A 126 -0.42 -7.06 12.26
CA ILE A 126 -0.02 -7.45 10.89
C ILE A 126 -0.06 -8.97 10.80
N ASN A 127 -0.94 -9.51 9.96
CA ASN A 127 -1.11 -10.95 9.82
C ASN A 127 -1.72 -11.39 8.49
N GLY A 128 -1.31 -12.58 8.01
CA GLY A 128 -1.88 -13.29 6.87
C GLY A 128 -1.68 -12.62 5.50
N ASN A 129 -0.84 -11.59 5.42
CA ASN A 129 -0.47 -10.96 4.16
C ASN A 129 0.42 -11.90 3.34
N VAL A 130 0.22 -11.91 2.03
CA VAL A 130 0.97 -12.74 1.07
C VAL A 130 1.79 -11.85 0.16
N LEU A 131 3.08 -12.14 0.04
CA LEU A 131 4.02 -11.52 -0.89
C LEU A 131 4.53 -12.59 -1.84
N ILE A 132 4.18 -12.47 -3.12
CA ILE A 132 4.45 -13.52 -4.11
C ILE A 132 5.95 -13.77 -4.29
N GLU A 133 6.75 -12.74 -4.09
CA GLU A 133 8.19 -12.74 -4.30
C GLU A 133 8.96 -13.02 -3.01
N SER A 134 8.26 -13.25 -1.89
CA SER A 134 8.87 -13.57 -0.60
C SER A 134 8.03 -14.57 0.19
N GLU A 135 8.38 -15.84 0.04
CA GLU A 135 7.80 -16.90 0.86
C GLU A 135 8.10 -16.67 2.36
N ARG A 136 9.31 -16.22 2.70
CA ARG A 136 9.67 -15.94 4.09
C ARG A 136 8.83 -14.82 4.70
N ALA A 137 8.59 -13.71 3.98
CA ALA A 137 7.71 -12.64 4.48
C ALA A 137 6.24 -13.04 4.50
N THR A 138 5.82 -13.92 3.59
CA THR A 138 4.49 -14.53 3.63
C THR A 138 4.30 -15.39 4.89
N ASN A 139 5.28 -16.22 5.22
CA ASN A 139 5.23 -17.12 6.37
C ASN A 139 5.45 -16.39 7.71
N ASP A 140 6.22 -15.31 7.70
CA ASP A 140 6.47 -14.47 8.87
C ASP A 140 6.48 -12.98 8.50
N ASN A 141 5.26 -12.42 8.50
CA ASN A 141 5.02 -11.01 8.17
C ASN A 141 5.84 -10.06 9.05
N TRP A 142 6.09 -10.41 10.32
CA TRP A 142 6.75 -9.49 11.26
C TRP A 142 8.27 -9.49 11.10
N ASN A 143 8.90 -10.66 10.98
CA ASN A 143 10.35 -10.73 10.93
C ASN A 143 10.93 -10.30 9.57
N TYR A 144 10.19 -10.48 8.48
CA TYR A 144 10.68 -10.15 7.14
C TYR A 144 9.86 -9.07 6.43
N GLY A 145 8.54 -9.01 6.66
CA GLY A 145 7.65 -8.06 6.01
C GLY A 145 7.63 -6.66 6.61
N VAL A 146 7.95 -6.53 7.90
CA VAL A 146 7.99 -5.24 8.59
C VAL A 146 9.40 -4.66 8.48
N GLN A 147 9.49 -3.54 7.78
CA GLN A 147 10.71 -2.77 7.59
C GLN A 147 10.60 -1.42 8.30
N PHE A 148 11.73 -0.75 8.48
CA PHE A 148 11.79 0.61 9.01
C PHE A 148 12.40 1.52 7.96
N ASP A 149 11.90 2.75 7.89
CA ASP A 149 12.50 3.77 7.04
C ASP A 149 13.97 4.03 7.41
N SER A 150 14.77 4.61 6.51
CA SER A 150 16.22 4.68 6.64
C SER A 150 16.68 5.33 7.94
N GLN A 151 15.96 6.36 8.39
CA GLN A 151 16.22 7.06 9.65
C GLN A 151 16.02 6.16 10.89
N TRP A 152 15.21 5.10 10.78
CA TRP A 152 14.75 4.25 11.87
C TRP A 152 15.17 2.78 11.77
N ARG A 153 16.16 2.47 10.93
CA ARG A 153 16.65 1.10 10.72
C ARG A 153 17.20 0.43 11.98
N HIS A 154 17.64 1.22 12.95
CA HIS A 154 18.39 0.75 14.13
C HIS A 154 17.58 0.74 15.43
N ILE A 155 16.25 0.74 15.38
CA ILE A 155 15.45 0.59 16.61
C ILE A 155 15.68 -0.78 17.26
N SER A 156 15.61 -0.81 18.59
CA SER A 156 15.82 -2.02 19.40
C SER A 156 14.74 -3.07 19.19
N ASN A 157 15.05 -4.33 19.51
CA ASN A 157 14.06 -5.41 19.47
C ASN A 157 12.88 -5.15 20.43
N THR A 158 13.14 -4.56 21.59
CA THR A 158 12.09 -4.17 22.55
C THR A 158 11.17 -3.13 21.95
N GLU A 159 11.70 -2.10 21.28
CA GLU A 159 10.87 -1.11 20.57
C GLU A 159 10.03 -1.77 19.48
N LYS A 160 10.63 -2.64 18.64
CA LYS A 160 9.90 -3.41 17.61
C LYS A 160 8.75 -4.21 18.21
N GLN A 161 8.99 -4.90 19.33
CA GLN A 161 7.95 -5.68 20.02
C GLN A 161 6.83 -4.78 20.57
N ASN A 162 7.17 -3.58 21.06
CA ASN A 162 6.19 -2.63 21.56
C ASN A 162 5.26 -2.09 20.46
N LEU A 163 5.67 -2.11 19.18
CA LEU A 163 4.80 -1.75 18.05
C LEU A 163 3.73 -2.81 17.76
N ARG A 164 3.98 -4.07 18.14
CA ARG A 164 3.16 -5.21 17.75
C ARG A 164 1.96 -5.41 18.66
N LEU A 165 0.77 -5.42 18.06
CA LEU A 165 -0.46 -5.86 18.69
C LEU A 165 -0.61 -7.39 18.55
N LYS A 166 -1.09 -8.05 19.60
CA LYS A 166 -1.29 -9.50 19.63
C LYS A 166 -2.59 -9.95 18.97
N SER A 167 -3.58 -9.07 18.93
CA SER A 167 -4.91 -9.30 18.35
C SER A 167 -5.28 -8.13 17.46
N PRO A 168 -6.15 -8.34 16.43
CA PRO A 168 -6.64 -7.25 15.61
C PRO A 168 -7.41 -6.26 16.47
N LEU A 169 -7.30 -4.99 16.13
CA LEU A 169 -8.18 -3.96 16.66
C LEU A 169 -9.58 -4.19 16.12
N GLU A 170 -10.59 -3.97 16.96
CA GLU A 170 -11.99 -4.17 16.58
C GLU A 170 -12.39 -3.23 15.45
N THR A 171 -12.76 -3.82 14.32
CA THR A 171 -13.31 -3.10 13.17
C THR A 171 -14.83 -3.14 13.20
N GLY A 172 -15.46 -2.27 12.40
CA GLY A 172 -16.85 -2.49 12.01
C GLY A 172 -17.04 -3.77 11.19
N ILE A 173 -18.20 -3.89 10.55
CA ILE A 173 -18.54 -5.07 9.75
C ILE A 173 -17.71 -5.09 8.46
N VAL A 174 -16.69 -5.95 8.41
CA VAL A 174 -15.85 -6.19 7.22
C VAL A 174 -15.76 -7.69 6.96
N THR A 175 -16.32 -8.15 5.83
CA THR A 175 -16.12 -9.52 5.37
C THR A 175 -14.65 -9.75 5.08
N THR A 176 -14.05 -10.77 5.69
CA THR A 176 -12.62 -11.05 5.60
C THR A 176 -12.39 -12.37 4.87
N HIS A 177 -11.52 -12.35 3.87
CA HIS A 177 -11.08 -13.53 3.13
C HIS A 177 -9.61 -13.81 3.40
N THR A 178 -9.11 -14.97 3.01
CA THR A 178 -7.66 -15.16 2.88
C THR A 178 -7.09 -14.22 1.80
N ALA A 179 -5.80 -13.92 1.84
CA ALA A 179 -5.19 -13.03 0.83
C ALA A 179 -5.35 -13.55 -0.61
N LYS A 180 -5.30 -14.88 -0.80
CA LYS A 180 -5.45 -15.51 -2.12
C LYS A 180 -6.89 -15.43 -2.64
N GLU A 181 -7.88 -15.67 -1.78
CA GLU A 181 -9.30 -15.49 -2.14
C GLU A 181 -9.63 -14.01 -2.39
N ALA A 182 -9.09 -13.11 -1.57
CA ALA A 182 -9.21 -11.68 -1.76
C ALA A 182 -8.66 -11.24 -3.12
N TYR A 183 -7.48 -11.73 -3.51
CA TYR A 183 -6.91 -11.46 -4.84
C TYR A 183 -7.87 -11.85 -5.98
N GLN A 184 -8.42 -13.07 -5.95
CA GLN A 184 -9.38 -13.53 -6.96
C GLN A 184 -10.63 -12.66 -7.00
N LYS A 185 -11.19 -12.33 -5.83
CA LYS A 185 -12.38 -11.48 -5.73
C LYS A 185 -12.12 -10.05 -6.20
N VAL A 186 -10.98 -9.47 -5.84
CA VAL A 186 -10.61 -8.11 -6.25
C VAL A 186 -10.51 -8.04 -7.77
N LEU A 187 -9.81 -8.97 -8.43
CA LEU A 187 -9.73 -9.00 -9.90
C LEU A 187 -11.12 -9.10 -10.55
N GLN A 188 -12.05 -9.81 -9.92
CA GLN A 188 -13.41 -9.94 -10.42
C GLN A 188 -14.24 -8.68 -10.22
N PHE A 189 -14.22 -8.07 -9.03
CA PHE A 189 -15.25 -7.11 -8.61
C PHE A 189 -14.81 -5.66 -8.47
N VAL A 190 -13.51 -5.37 -8.51
CA VAL A 190 -12.99 -4.01 -8.29
C VAL A 190 -13.35 -3.04 -9.42
N GLY A 191 -13.60 -1.78 -9.07
CA GLY A 191 -13.88 -0.69 -10.01
C GLY A 191 -15.23 -0.84 -10.72
N ALA A 192 -15.31 -0.40 -11.97
CA ALA A 192 -16.51 -0.53 -12.81
C ALA A 192 -16.71 -1.97 -13.31
N SER A 193 -16.70 -2.96 -12.41
CA SER A 193 -16.62 -4.39 -12.73
C SER A 193 -17.77 -4.94 -13.57
N LEU A 194 -18.93 -4.28 -13.60
CA LEU A 194 -20.03 -4.63 -14.51
C LEU A 194 -19.68 -4.35 -15.98
N LYS A 195 -18.94 -3.27 -16.25
CA LYS A 195 -18.50 -2.87 -17.59
C LYS A 195 -17.23 -2.01 -17.47
N ARG A 196 -16.09 -2.68 -17.42
CA ARG A 196 -14.77 -2.04 -17.42
C ARG A 196 -14.46 -1.47 -18.80
N ASP A 197 -13.89 -0.27 -18.83
CA ASP A 197 -13.30 0.29 -20.05
C ASP A 197 -11.97 -0.41 -20.41
N SER A 198 -11.35 0.02 -21.49
CA SER A 198 -10.08 -0.55 -21.96
C SER A 198 -8.92 -0.33 -20.98
N VAL A 199 -8.93 0.75 -20.19
CA VAL A 199 -7.91 1.07 -19.20
C VAL A 199 -8.02 0.12 -18.02
N ASP A 200 -9.20 0.00 -17.43
CA ASP A 200 -9.49 -0.93 -16.34
C ASP A 200 -9.20 -2.39 -16.75
N GLN A 201 -9.60 -2.79 -17.96
CA GLN A 201 -9.33 -4.14 -18.47
C GLN A 201 -7.82 -4.41 -18.62
N ARG A 202 -7.07 -3.43 -19.12
CA ARG A 202 -5.59 -3.52 -19.23
C ARG A 202 -4.96 -3.68 -17.85
N ILE A 203 -5.35 -2.87 -16.87
CA ILE A 203 -4.78 -2.96 -15.51
C ILE A 203 -5.06 -4.33 -14.90
N ILE A 204 -6.28 -4.86 -15.06
CA ILE A 204 -6.61 -6.22 -14.60
C ILE A 204 -5.76 -7.28 -15.32
N HIS A 205 -5.53 -7.14 -16.62
CA HIS A 205 -4.66 -8.02 -17.38
C HIS A 205 -3.22 -8.00 -16.81
N ASP A 206 -2.63 -6.81 -16.64
CA ASP A 206 -1.29 -6.61 -16.13
C ASP A 206 -1.10 -7.22 -14.73
N VAL A 207 -2.04 -6.96 -13.82
CA VAL A 207 -2.03 -7.56 -12.47
C VAL A 207 -2.10 -9.08 -12.55
N THR A 208 -2.94 -9.62 -13.44
CA THR A 208 -3.14 -11.07 -13.60
C THR A 208 -1.87 -11.74 -14.13
N THR A 209 -1.29 -11.21 -15.21
CA THR A 209 -0.13 -11.79 -15.89
C THR A 209 1.20 -11.43 -15.22
N GLY A 210 1.21 -10.41 -14.35
CA GLY A 210 2.43 -9.88 -13.74
C GLY A 210 3.24 -9.01 -14.71
N ALA A 211 2.59 -8.44 -15.73
CA ALA A 211 3.23 -7.63 -16.76
C ALA A 211 2.91 -6.14 -16.63
N ALA A 212 3.54 -5.33 -17.48
CA ALA A 212 3.12 -3.96 -17.76
C ALA A 212 2.91 -3.86 -19.27
N THR A 213 1.66 -3.69 -19.71
CA THR A 213 1.31 -3.62 -21.14
C THR A 213 2.01 -2.44 -21.81
N TYR A 214 2.06 -1.29 -21.13
CA TYR A 214 2.82 -0.13 -21.60
C TYR A 214 4.11 0.01 -20.82
N THR A 215 5.23 -0.02 -21.54
CA THR A 215 6.58 0.09 -20.97
C THR A 215 7.22 1.46 -21.19
N ASP A 216 6.57 2.34 -21.95
CA ASP A 216 6.93 3.74 -22.15
C ASP A 216 5.77 4.62 -21.66
N GLY A 217 6.05 5.45 -20.65
CA GLY A 217 5.07 6.36 -20.03
C GLY A 217 4.86 7.67 -20.79
N GLY A 218 5.59 7.90 -21.89
CA GLY A 218 5.46 9.08 -22.75
C GLY A 218 6.36 10.26 -22.36
N ASN A 219 6.93 10.27 -21.15
CA ASN A 219 7.88 11.30 -20.72
C ASN A 219 9.00 10.72 -19.81
N GLY A 220 9.51 9.55 -20.20
CA GLY A 220 10.69 8.92 -19.59
C GLY A 220 10.39 7.96 -18.42
N SER A 221 9.16 7.85 -17.94
CA SER A 221 8.74 6.71 -17.12
C SER A 221 8.67 5.43 -17.95
N THR A 222 8.88 4.30 -17.28
CA THR A 222 8.84 2.98 -17.90
C THR A 222 8.15 1.97 -17.01
N ASN A 223 7.98 0.73 -17.50
CA ASN A 223 7.57 -0.43 -16.72
C ASN A 223 6.15 -0.32 -16.10
N GLY A 224 5.23 0.30 -16.84
CA GLY A 224 3.83 0.45 -16.44
C GLY A 224 3.53 1.74 -15.69
N PHE A 225 4.50 2.64 -15.52
CA PHE A 225 4.23 4.00 -15.05
C PHE A 225 4.00 4.93 -16.22
N ILE A 226 2.99 5.78 -16.08
CA ILE A 226 2.57 6.71 -17.12
C ILE A 226 2.88 8.15 -16.71
N ASP A 227 3.22 8.98 -17.69
CA ASP A 227 3.47 10.41 -17.51
C ASP A 227 2.43 11.26 -18.21
N THR A 228 1.82 10.71 -19.27
CA THR A 228 0.71 11.31 -20.01
C THR A 228 -0.39 10.28 -20.24
N GLN A 229 -1.63 10.75 -20.39
CA GLN A 229 -2.78 9.90 -20.73
C GLN A 229 -2.65 9.32 -22.16
N ASP A 230 -2.13 10.09 -23.11
CA ASP A 230 -1.98 9.70 -24.52
C ASP A 230 -1.06 8.48 -24.68
N ALA A 231 -0.05 8.32 -23.80
CA ALA A 231 0.89 7.19 -23.83
C ALA A 231 0.20 5.83 -23.68
N VAL A 232 -1.00 5.81 -23.08
CA VAL A 232 -1.75 4.59 -22.79
C VAL A 232 -3.17 4.59 -23.35
N GLY A 233 -3.39 5.42 -24.38
CA GLY A 233 -4.64 5.46 -25.13
C GLY A 233 -5.80 6.11 -24.37
N GLY A 234 -5.50 7.18 -23.63
CA GLY A 234 -6.51 8.03 -22.98
C GLY A 234 -7.62 8.48 -23.93
#